data_AF-X5HJ78-F1
#
_entry.id   AF-X5HJ78-F1
#
_cell.length_a   1.000
_cell.length_b   1.000
_cell.length_c   1.000
_cell.angle_alpha   90.00
_cell.angle_beta   90.00
_cell.angle_gamma   90.00
#
_symmetry.space_group_name_H-M   'P 1'
#
loop_
_entity.id
_entity.type
_entity.pdbx_description
1 polymer ?
#
loop_
_entity_poly.entity_id
_entity_poly.type
_entity_poly.pdbx_seq_one_letter_code
_entity_poly.pdbx_strand_id
1 'polypeptide(L)'
;MIKIEIPEFDEINSDTIKHIFLCNVLLDDKLSQTLDTYFHANLQRNEYVFPKQVHSNICMFTRTPSANSLKCDAIVTDQPNLTLVVKTADCVPILLSDPVNHIIGVVHAGWKGLNSGVIQNAIAKMIDIGSQSKYINVAIGPCILRENYEVQEDFLEAFGSTGKEFSRLKQGKYYFDLLGCCQDILKKEGIREIHTSEVDTYTNTGISSYRRTRHLNNPDTYRNISAIVINRDNDKHQMTNDDKHPDEWGDFIQKVNKVRNRRACLPQDIQKMRHPVSVIIDGYEKPYSNHKDSDIEVKKRRVQLSNHESCEIIRKIRRSKIRLERTLDLHWETEESAYKKTIGFILESYEAGLRYLLIIVGKGKNGKGKLRDSLASWVENHCKTRELLMLVEEALPQHGGEGAYYVFLRRKR
;
A
#
# COMPACT_ATOMS: atom_id res chain seq x y z
N MET A 1 9.46 14.35 7.93
CA MET A 1 10.11 13.32 7.08
C MET A 1 11.52 13.12 7.59
N ILE A 2 11.96 11.86 7.65
CA ILE A 2 13.36 11.50 7.95
C ILE A 2 13.96 10.98 6.64
N LYS A 3 15.11 11.51 6.22
CA LYS A 3 15.89 10.99 5.09
C LYS A 3 16.86 9.94 5.60
N ILE A 4 16.99 8.83 4.89
CA ILE A 4 17.99 7.79 5.14
C ILE A 4 18.94 7.76 3.95
N GLU A 5 20.23 7.72 4.25
CA GLU A 5 21.33 7.73 3.28
C GLU A 5 22.07 6.40 3.36
N ILE A 6 22.61 5.95 2.23
CA ILE A 6 23.44 4.75 2.13
C ILE A 6 24.76 5.22 1.49
N PRO A 7 25.71 5.74 2.30
CA PRO A 7 26.85 6.51 1.81
C PRO A 7 27.68 5.79 0.76
N GLU A 8 27.92 4.49 0.94
CA GLU A 8 28.71 3.69 0.00
C GLU A 8 28.03 3.61 -1.38
N PHE A 9 26.70 3.58 -1.41
CA PHE A 9 25.96 3.62 -2.67
C PHE A 9 25.91 5.04 -3.27
N ASP A 10 25.88 6.09 -2.44
CA ASP A 10 26.04 7.48 -2.88
C ASP A 10 27.41 7.69 -3.54
N GLU A 11 28.48 7.10 -2.99
CA GLU A 11 29.84 7.23 -3.51
C GLU A 11 30.08 6.51 -4.84
N ILE A 12 29.48 5.33 -5.03
CA ILE A 12 29.68 4.52 -6.25
C ILE A 12 28.87 5.06 -7.44
N ASN A 13 27.77 5.75 -7.19
CA ASN A 13 26.96 6.33 -8.25
C ASN A 13 27.46 7.74 -8.62
N SER A 14 27.44 8.05 -9.92
CA SER A 14 27.84 9.39 -10.39
C SER A 14 26.95 10.48 -9.77
N ASP A 15 27.46 11.72 -9.71
CA ASP A 15 26.67 12.89 -9.31
C ASP A 15 25.33 13.04 -10.06
N THR A 16 25.23 12.43 -11.26
CA THR A 16 24.03 12.44 -12.08
C THR A 16 22.96 11.45 -11.63
N ILE A 17 23.24 10.43 -10.82
CA ILE A 17 22.20 9.51 -10.33
C ILE A 17 21.92 9.83 -8.87
N LYS A 18 20.70 10.32 -8.59
CA LYS A 18 20.24 10.63 -7.24
C LYS A 18 19.30 9.54 -6.75
N HIS A 19 19.50 9.13 -5.50
CA HIS A 19 18.64 8.15 -4.85
C HIS A 19 18.20 8.67 -3.48
N ILE A 20 17.00 8.31 -3.08
CA ILE A 20 16.33 8.94 -1.93
C ILE A 20 15.52 7.88 -1.19
N PHE A 21 15.72 7.79 0.12
CA PHE A 21 14.84 7.08 1.04
C PHE A 21 14.20 8.06 2.02
N LEU A 22 12.90 8.33 1.86
CA LEU A 22 12.11 9.17 2.76
C LEU A 22 11.23 8.31 3.65
N CYS A 23 11.25 8.58 4.95
CA CYS A 23 10.45 7.86 5.93
C CYS A 23 9.31 8.73 6.47
N ASN A 24 8.20 8.06 6.82
CA ASN A 24 7.00 8.67 7.43
C ASN A 24 6.37 9.79 6.58
N VAL A 25 6.04 9.46 5.33
CA VAL A 25 5.23 10.30 4.43
C VAL A 25 3.76 9.97 4.63
N LEU A 26 2.94 10.99 4.87
CA LEU A 26 1.50 10.84 5.08
C LEU A 26 0.80 10.44 3.77
N LEU A 27 -0.08 9.44 3.84
CA LEU A 27 -0.96 9.07 2.73
C LEU A 27 -2.28 9.82 2.84
N ASP A 28 -2.32 11.04 2.33
CA ASP A 28 -3.53 11.85 2.23
C ASP A 28 -3.68 12.43 0.81
N ASP A 29 -4.72 13.24 0.61
CA ASP A 29 -4.98 13.93 -0.66
C ASP A 29 -3.87 14.93 -1.03
N LYS A 30 -2.93 15.21 -0.11
CA LYS A 30 -1.78 16.09 -0.30
C LYS A 30 -0.47 15.33 -0.56
N LEU A 31 -0.51 14.00 -0.69
CA LEU A 31 0.69 13.21 -1.00
C LEU A 31 1.39 13.72 -2.26
N SER A 32 0.63 13.96 -3.35
CA SER A 32 1.18 14.50 -4.60
C SER A 32 1.86 15.85 -4.36
N GLN A 33 1.21 16.77 -3.64
CA GLN A 33 1.77 18.08 -3.31
C GLN A 33 3.04 17.98 -2.44
N THR A 34 3.10 16.99 -1.54
CA THR A 34 4.26 16.73 -0.68
C THR A 34 5.44 16.24 -1.51
N LEU A 35 5.19 15.30 -2.43
CA LEU A 35 6.20 14.78 -3.36
C LEU A 35 6.65 15.86 -4.36
N ASP A 36 5.71 16.65 -4.90
CA ASP A 36 5.99 17.77 -5.80
C ASP A 36 6.92 18.77 -5.11
N THR A 37 6.56 19.22 -3.90
CA THR A 37 7.39 20.14 -3.12
C THR A 37 8.80 19.57 -2.90
N TYR A 38 8.90 18.30 -2.49
CA TYR A 38 10.18 17.68 -2.20
C TYR A 38 11.05 17.50 -3.44
N PHE A 39 10.51 16.90 -4.50
CA PHE A 39 11.25 16.66 -5.75
C PHE A 39 11.54 17.96 -6.49
N HIS A 40 10.68 18.97 -6.40
CA HIS A 40 10.98 20.28 -6.96
C HIS A 40 12.18 20.93 -6.26
N ALA A 41 12.19 20.93 -4.93
CA ALA A 41 13.26 21.55 -4.15
C ALA A 41 14.61 20.81 -4.24
N ASN A 42 14.60 19.49 -4.45
CA ASN A 42 15.80 18.65 -4.38
C ASN A 42 16.25 18.07 -5.73
N LEU A 43 15.37 18.02 -6.74
CA LEU A 43 15.59 17.35 -8.03
C LEU A 43 15.17 18.21 -9.24
N GLN A 44 15.06 19.54 -9.10
CA GLN A 44 14.85 20.50 -10.21
C GLN A 44 13.75 20.14 -11.24
N ARG A 45 12.48 20.01 -10.79
CA ARG A 45 11.30 19.70 -11.64
C ARG A 45 11.40 18.39 -12.43
N ASN A 46 11.48 17.28 -11.71
CA ASN A 46 11.31 15.97 -12.32
C ASN A 46 9.85 15.52 -12.26
N GLU A 47 9.31 15.15 -13.42
CA GLU A 47 8.11 14.33 -13.46
C GLU A 47 8.41 13.01 -12.72
N TYR A 48 7.42 12.41 -12.07
CA TYR A 48 7.61 11.14 -11.36
C TYR A 48 6.61 10.09 -11.80
N VAL A 49 7.07 8.84 -11.73
CA VAL A 49 6.24 7.64 -11.92
C VAL A 49 5.99 7.01 -10.57
N PHE A 50 4.72 6.94 -10.20
CA PHE A 50 4.24 6.31 -8.97
C PHE A 50 3.22 5.21 -9.33
N PRO A 51 3.62 3.93 -9.33
CA PRO A 51 2.76 2.86 -9.81
C PRO A 51 1.68 2.51 -8.80
N LYS A 52 0.61 1.88 -9.30
CA LYS A 52 -0.35 1.15 -8.46
C LYS A 52 0.26 -0.20 -8.07
N GLN A 53 1.01 -0.21 -6.98
CA GLN A 53 1.60 -1.42 -6.39
C GLN A 53 0.51 -2.43 -5.98
N VAL A 54 0.64 -3.67 -6.46
CA VAL A 54 -0.34 -4.76 -6.23
C VAL A 54 0.32 -6.03 -5.68
N HIS A 55 1.59 -5.95 -5.25
CA HIS A 55 2.42 -7.08 -4.80
C HIS A 55 2.58 -8.18 -5.86
N SER A 56 2.66 -7.77 -7.12
CA SER A 56 2.96 -8.60 -8.29
C SER A 56 4.47 -8.73 -8.53
N ASN A 57 4.84 -9.51 -9.54
CA ASN A 57 6.17 -9.54 -10.14
C ASN A 57 6.29 -8.67 -11.40
N ILE A 58 5.29 -7.84 -11.71
CA ILE A 58 5.26 -7.09 -12.95
C ILE A 58 6.29 -5.96 -12.87
N CYS A 59 7.23 -5.95 -13.82
CA CYS A 59 8.15 -4.85 -14.08
C CYS A 59 7.76 -4.15 -15.38
N MET A 60 7.65 -2.82 -15.33
CA MET A 60 7.33 -1.99 -16.49
C MET A 60 8.53 -1.13 -16.89
N PHE A 61 8.74 -0.96 -18.19
CA PHE A 61 9.61 0.07 -18.73
C PHE A 61 8.78 1.30 -19.10
N THR A 62 9.26 2.49 -18.79
CA THR A 62 8.62 3.75 -19.21
C THR A 62 9.64 4.85 -19.44
N ARG A 63 9.32 5.78 -20.35
CA ARG A 63 10.02 7.06 -20.52
C ARG A 63 9.11 8.25 -20.26
N THR A 64 7.90 8.02 -19.74
CA THR A 64 6.89 9.05 -19.51
C THR A 64 6.25 8.91 -18.13
N PRO A 65 5.78 10.02 -17.52
CA PRO A 65 5.11 10.01 -16.21
C PRO A 65 3.67 9.51 -16.26
N SER A 66 3.07 9.42 -17.45
CA SER A 66 1.70 8.90 -17.68
C SER A 66 1.50 7.46 -17.18
N ALA A 67 2.58 6.80 -16.77
CA ALA A 67 2.63 5.51 -16.11
C ALA A 67 2.07 5.49 -14.65
N ASN A 68 1.59 6.61 -14.09
CA ASN A 68 1.00 6.66 -12.74
C ASN A 68 -0.23 5.77 -12.50
N SER A 69 -0.77 5.14 -13.55
CA SER A 69 -1.88 4.18 -13.48
C SER A 69 -1.45 2.72 -13.68
N LEU A 70 -0.16 2.45 -13.94
CA LEU A 70 0.33 1.10 -14.19
C LEU A 70 0.24 0.25 -12.93
N LYS A 71 -0.35 -0.93 -13.08
CA LYS A 71 -0.34 -1.97 -12.05
C LYS A 71 0.96 -2.74 -12.15
N CYS A 72 1.95 -2.31 -11.39
CA CYS A 72 3.25 -2.98 -11.31
C CYS A 72 3.90 -2.73 -9.96
N ASP A 73 4.93 -3.52 -9.67
CA ASP A 73 5.71 -3.44 -8.45
C ASP A 73 7.19 -3.20 -8.73
N ALA A 74 7.59 -3.15 -10.01
CA ALA A 74 8.87 -2.62 -10.43
C ALA A 74 8.71 -1.72 -11.66
N ILE A 75 9.57 -0.71 -11.75
CA ILE A 75 9.69 0.16 -12.92
C ILE A 75 11.16 0.33 -13.27
N VAL A 76 11.46 0.37 -14.57
CA VAL A 76 12.78 0.67 -15.12
C VAL A 76 12.66 1.83 -16.11
N THR A 77 13.67 2.69 -16.18
CA THR A 77 13.78 3.75 -17.19
C THR A 77 15.23 4.03 -17.55
N ASP A 78 15.43 4.55 -18.76
CA ASP A 78 16.65 5.19 -19.24
C ASP A 78 16.43 6.70 -19.48
N GLN A 79 15.27 7.23 -19.08
CA GLN A 79 14.90 8.62 -19.30
C GLN A 79 15.48 9.51 -18.19
N PRO A 80 16.35 10.47 -18.52
CA PRO A 80 16.79 11.48 -17.57
C PRO A 80 15.62 12.31 -17.05
N ASN A 81 15.75 12.79 -15.81
CA ASN A 81 14.80 13.68 -15.15
C ASN A 81 13.40 13.07 -14.93
N LEU A 82 13.28 11.73 -15.05
CA LEU A 82 12.09 10.97 -14.67
C LEU A 82 12.34 10.23 -13.35
N THR A 83 11.69 10.67 -12.27
CA THR A 83 11.88 10.07 -10.94
C THR A 83 11.01 8.82 -10.81
N LEU A 84 11.63 7.67 -10.54
CA LEU A 84 10.92 6.43 -10.26
C LEU A 84 10.66 6.32 -8.76
N VAL A 85 9.44 5.96 -8.35
CA VAL A 85 9.03 5.98 -6.94
C VAL A 85 8.29 4.71 -6.54
N VAL A 86 8.58 4.16 -5.36
CA VAL A 86 7.75 3.12 -4.69
C VAL A 86 7.44 3.51 -3.26
N LYS A 87 6.31 3.01 -2.73
CA LYS A 87 5.96 3.13 -1.32
C LYS A 87 6.13 1.82 -0.58
N THR A 88 6.59 1.89 0.66
CA THR A 88 6.70 0.72 1.54
C THR A 88 6.17 1.02 2.93
N ALA A 89 5.82 -0.05 3.64
CA ALA A 89 5.75 -0.12 5.09
C ALA A 89 6.01 -1.59 5.41
N ASP A 90 7.27 -1.92 5.70
CA ASP A 90 7.87 -3.27 5.86
C ASP A 90 8.39 -3.97 4.61
N CYS A 91 7.72 -3.87 3.46
CA CYS A 91 8.23 -4.48 2.22
C CYS A 91 9.59 -3.87 1.81
N VAL A 92 10.41 -4.62 1.07
CA VAL A 92 11.79 -4.23 0.74
C VAL A 92 11.80 -3.28 -0.47
N PRO A 93 12.21 -2.01 -0.31
CA PRO A 93 12.46 -1.13 -1.45
C PRO A 93 13.88 -1.36 -1.97
N ILE A 94 14.01 -1.62 -3.27
CA ILE A 94 15.29 -1.85 -3.94
C ILE A 94 15.45 -0.82 -5.05
N LEU A 95 16.54 -0.06 -5.03
CA LEU A 95 16.93 0.87 -6.07
C LEU A 95 18.06 0.22 -6.88
N LEU A 96 17.90 0.22 -8.20
CA LEU A 96 18.82 -0.37 -9.16
C LEU A 96 19.42 0.77 -10.00
N SER A 97 20.73 0.78 -10.17
CA SER A 97 21.43 1.83 -10.92
C SER A 97 22.51 1.22 -11.80
N ASP A 98 22.44 1.45 -13.11
CA ASP A 98 23.54 1.25 -14.05
C ASP A 98 24.08 2.64 -14.45
N PRO A 99 25.20 3.08 -13.85
CA PRO A 99 25.79 4.39 -14.16
C PRO A 99 26.48 4.42 -15.53
N VAL A 100 26.80 3.27 -16.12
CA VAL A 100 27.51 3.17 -17.41
C VAL A 100 26.54 3.40 -18.57
N ASN A 101 25.39 2.72 -18.52
CA ASN A 101 24.37 2.78 -19.58
C ASN A 101 23.24 3.77 -19.25
N HIS A 102 23.31 4.44 -18.09
CA HIS A 102 22.29 5.37 -17.60
C HIS A 102 20.90 4.75 -17.55
N ILE A 103 20.80 3.59 -16.89
CA ILE A 103 19.54 2.88 -16.67
C ILE A 103 19.30 2.79 -15.18
N ILE A 104 18.10 3.13 -14.74
CA ILE A 104 17.70 3.03 -13.33
C ILE A 104 16.44 2.20 -13.19
N GLY A 105 16.28 1.60 -12.02
CA GLY A 105 15.09 0.84 -11.65
C GLY A 105 14.71 1.04 -10.19
N VAL A 106 13.41 0.90 -9.91
CA VAL A 106 12.87 0.87 -8.55
C VAL A 106 12.01 -0.38 -8.40
N VAL A 107 12.16 -1.09 -7.28
CA VAL A 107 11.43 -2.33 -7.02
C VAL A 107 10.81 -2.30 -5.62
N HIS A 108 9.53 -2.63 -5.56
CA HIS A 108 8.79 -2.96 -4.35
C HIS A 108 8.76 -4.49 -4.20
N ALA A 109 9.66 -5.02 -3.38
CA ALA A 109 9.72 -6.45 -3.07
C ALA A 109 8.96 -6.77 -1.78
N GLY A 110 7.63 -6.85 -1.90
CA GLY A 110 6.81 -7.58 -0.92
C GLY A 110 6.92 -9.09 -1.13
N TRP A 111 6.59 -9.90 -0.12
CA TRP A 111 6.83 -11.36 -0.18
C TRP A 111 6.22 -12.06 -1.41
N LYS A 112 5.03 -11.67 -1.85
CA LYS A 112 4.38 -12.25 -3.05
C LYS A 112 5.16 -11.93 -4.33
N GLY A 113 5.55 -10.67 -4.49
CA GLY A 113 6.33 -10.21 -5.63
C GLY A 113 7.72 -10.85 -5.63
N LEU A 114 8.35 -10.94 -4.46
CA LEU A 114 9.63 -11.62 -4.28
C LEU A 114 9.55 -13.10 -4.70
N ASN A 115 8.57 -13.83 -4.17
CA ASN A 115 8.37 -15.25 -4.47
C ASN A 115 8.07 -15.50 -5.95
N SER A 116 7.42 -14.55 -6.62
CA SER A 116 7.07 -14.65 -8.04
C SER A 116 8.10 -14.01 -8.99
N GLY A 117 9.23 -13.51 -8.47
CA GLY A 117 10.38 -13.09 -9.28
C GLY A 117 10.44 -11.62 -9.67
N VAL A 118 9.94 -10.69 -8.84
CA VAL A 118 9.93 -9.25 -9.15
C VAL A 118 11.35 -8.67 -9.37
N ILE A 119 12.34 -9.16 -8.62
CA ILE A 119 13.74 -8.70 -8.71
C ILE A 119 14.34 -9.15 -10.03
N GLN A 120 14.19 -10.44 -10.35
CA GLN A 120 14.66 -11.04 -11.60
C GLN A 120 14.03 -10.35 -12.80
N ASN A 121 12.73 -10.08 -12.75
CA ASN A 121 12.03 -9.37 -13.82
C ASN A 121 12.55 -7.93 -14.01
N ALA A 122 12.91 -7.24 -12.93
CA ALA A 122 13.50 -5.91 -13.01
C ALA A 122 14.91 -5.91 -13.61
N ILE A 123 15.77 -6.84 -13.17
CA ILE A 123 17.13 -6.99 -13.71
C ILE A 123 17.07 -7.39 -15.19
N ALA A 124 16.23 -8.38 -15.54
CA ALA A 124 16.02 -8.77 -16.93
C ALA A 124 15.56 -7.58 -17.78
N LYS A 125 14.65 -6.73 -17.26
CA LYS A 125 14.19 -5.53 -17.97
C LYS A 125 15.30 -4.50 -18.18
N MET A 126 16.21 -4.31 -17.21
CA MET A 126 17.38 -3.44 -17.37
C MET A 126 18.34 -4.00 -18.42
N ILE A 127 18.58 -5.32 -18.42
CA ILE A 127 19.42 -5.99 -19.41
C ILE A 127 18.82 -5.88 -20.82
N ASP A 128 17.50 -6.08 -20.95
CA ASP A 128 16.77 -5.97 -22.23
C ASP A 128 16.98 -4.61 -22.91
N ILE A 129 17.17 -3.53 -22.12
CA ILE A 129 17.35 -2.16 -22.62
C ILE A 129 18.82 -1.72 -22.66
N GLY A 130 19.77 -2.63 -22.44
CA GLY A 130 21.19 -2.40 -22.68
C GLY A 130 22.11 -2.52 -21.46
N SER A 131 21.59 -2.80 -20.28
CA SER A 131 22.41 -3.00 -19.07
C SER A 131 23.11 -4.36 -19.05
N GLN A 132 24.01 -4.56 -18.08
CA GLN A 132 24.58 -5.87 -17.73
C GLN A 132 24.65 -5.97 -16.20
N SER A 133 24.40 -7.17 -15.64
CA SER A 133 24.41 -7.38 -14.17
C SER A 133 25.64 -6.81 -13.46
N LYS A 134 26.82 -6.87 -14.10
CA LYS A 134 28.08 -6.36 -13.55
C LYS A 134 28.14 -4.83 -13.41
N TYR A 135 27.28 -4.09 -14.10
CA TYR A 135 27.18 -2.63 -14.03
C TYR A 135 26.06 -2.17 -13.10
N ILE A 136 25.16 -3.06 -12.69
CA ILE A 136 24.04 -2.72 -11.83
C ILE A 136 24.52 -2.69 -10.39
N ASN A 137 24.44 -1.51 -9.78
CA ASN A 137 24.60 -1.29 -8.35
C ASN A 137 23.22 -1.30 -7.68
N VAL A 138 23.15 -1.79 -6.45
CA VAL A 138 21.89 -1.93 -5.72
C VAL A 138 21.94 -1.23 -4.37
N ALA A 139 20.88 -0.47 -4.06
CA ALA A 139 20.61 0.04 -2.73
C ALA A 139 19.30 -0.53 -2.19
N ILE A 140 19.36 -1.10 -0.99
CA ILE A 140 18.19 -1.64 -0.29
C ILE A 140 17.85 -0.73 0.88
N GLY A 141 16.67 -0.12 0.83
CA GLY A 141 16.19 0.78 1.87
C GLY A 141 15.61 0.05 3.09
N PRO A 142 15.11 0.82 4.07
CA PRO A 142 14.51 0.26 5.28
C PRO A 142 13.37 -0.71 4.98
N CYS A 143 13.39 -1.85 5.66
CA CYS A 143 12.37 -2.89 5.56
C CYS A 143 12.22 -3.63 6.89
N ILE A 144 11.26 -4.54 6.99
CA ILE A 144 11.13 -5.36 8.20
C ILE A 144 12.24 -6.40 8.23
N LEU A 145 12.96 -6.48 9.35
CA LEU A 145 14.03 -7.46 9.52
C LEU A 145 13.52 -8.77 10.10
N ARG A 146 14.31 -9.83 9.88
CA ARG A 146 14.02 -11.22 10.26
C ARG A 146 13.46 -11.34 11.68
N GLU A 147 14.09 -10.69 12.67
CA GLU A 147 13.69 -10.80 14.09
C GLU A 147 12.26 -10.31 14.38
N ASN A 148 11.66 -9.52 13.48
CA ASN A 148 10.30 -8.99 13.63
C ASN A 148 9.33 -9.48 12.55
N TYR A 149 9.80 -10.22 11.55
CA TYR A 149 8.98 -10.73 10.46
C TYR A 149 8.47 -12.15 10.72
N GLU A 150 7.61 -12.27 11.74
CA GLU A 150 6.86 -13.50 12.01
C GLU A 150 5.97 -13.84 10.80
N VAL A 151 6.00 -15.11 10.37
CA VAL A 151 5.20 -15.69 9.30
C VAL A 151 4.62 -17.04 9.73
N GLN A 152 3.60 -17.48 9.01
CA GLN A 152 2.97 -18.77 9.21
C GLN A 152 3.64 -19.84 8.34
N GLU A 153 3.33 -21.11 8.57
CA GLU A 153 3.95 -22.22 7.83
C GLU A 153 3.54 -22.25 6.35
N ASP A 154 2.29 -21.92 6.05
CA ASP A 154 1.76 -21.80 4.67
C ASP A 154 2.53 -20.76 3.83
N PHE A 155 2.99 -19.69 4.47
CA PHE A 155 3.89 -18.71 3.84
C PHE A 155 5.21 -19.37 3.42
N LEU A 156 5.80 -20.22 4.27
CA LEU A 156 7.07 -20.88 3.95
C LEU A 156 6.89 -21.89 2.81
N GLU A 157 5.78 -22.64 2.83
CA GLU A 157 5.44 -23.59 1.77
C GLU A 157 5.33 -22.89 0.41
N ALA A 158 4.79 -21.67 0.38
CA ALA A 158 4.70 -20.89 -0.85
C ALA A 158 6.08 -20.57 -1.47
N PHE A 159 7.14 -20.49 -0.66
CA PHE A 159 8.52 -20.31 -1.09
C PHE A 159 9.28 -21.62 -1.32
N GLY A 160 8.64 -22.78 -1.15
CA GLY A 160 9.28 -24.09 -1.31
C GLY A 160 10.52 -24.24 -0.40
N SER A 161 11.66 -24.65 -0.98
CA SER A 161 12.91 -24.80 -0.23
C SER A 161 13.45 -23.48 0.33
N THR A 162 13.27 -22.37 -0.41
CA THR A 162 13.69 -21.02 0.00
C THR A 162 12.99 -20.57 1.27
N GLY A 163 11.74 -21.02 1.50
CA GLY A 163 11.00 -20.71 2.72
C GLY A 163 11.76 -21.15 3.97
N LYS A 164 12.20 -22.41 3.98
CA LYS A 164 12.97 -22.97 5.11
C LYS A 164 14.38 -22.39 5.19
N GLU A 165 15.04 -22.19 4.06
CA GLU A 165 16.41 -21.63 3.98
C GLU A 165 16.50 -20.24 4.62
N PHE A 166 15.52 -19.37 4.36
CA PHE A 166 15.49 -18.00 4.85
C PHE A 166 14.62 -17.82 6.09
N SER A 167 14.25 -18.88 6.80
CA SER A 167 13.49 -18.75 8.05
C SER A 167 14.22 -19.29 9.27
N ARG A 168 13.88 -18.72 10.43
CA ARG A 168 14.31 -19.20 11.74
C ARG A 168 13.10 -19.62 12.55
N LEU A 169 13.11 -20.87 13.05
CA LEU A 169 12.13 -21.31 14.03
C LEU A 169 12.56 -20.85 15.43
N LYS A 170 11.72 -20.09 16.11
CA LYS A 170 11.93 -19.59 17.47
C LYS A 170 10.63 -19.69 18.24
N GLN A 171 10.63 -20.47 19.33
CA GLN A 171 9.46 -20.66 20.20
C GLN A 171 8.19 -21.08 19.43
N GLY A 172 8.32 -22.00 18.47
CA GLY A 172 7.20 -22.50 17.67
C GLY A 172 6.69 -21.53 16.60
N LYS A 173 7.39 -20.41 16.36
CA LYS A 173 7.06 -19.42 15.33
C LYS A 173 8.18 -19.28 14.31
N TYR A 174 7.81 -19.06 13.06
CA TYR A 174 8.77 -18.84 11.99
C TYR A 174 9.01 -17.35 11.75
N TYR A 175 10.28 -16.99 11.60
CA TYR A 175 10.73 -15.63 11.34
C TYR A 175 11.48 -15.62 10.01
N PHE A 176 10.89 -14.99 9.00
CA PHE A 176 11.41 -15.01 7.63
C PHE A 176 12.34 -13.84 7.36
N ASP A 177 13.45 -14.11 6.69
CA ASP A 177 14.41 -13.10 6.27
C ASP A 177 14.12 -12.59 4.86
N LEU A 178 13.22 -11.61 4.80
CA LEU A 178 12.85 -11.00 3.53
C LEU A 178 14.05 -10.28 2.89
N LEU A 179 14.85 -9.58 3.68
CA LEU A 179 16.04 -8.89 3.23
C LEU A 179 17.11 -9.86 2.71
N GLY A 180 17.42 -10.90 3.50
CA GLY A 180 18.40 -11.92 3.12
C GLY A 180 18.01 -12.66 1.84
N CYS A 181 16.72 -12.97 1.66
CA CYS A 181 16.21 -13.58 0.43
C CYS A 181 16.38 -12.66 -0.79
N CYS A 182 16.10 -11.35 -0.65
CA CYS A 182 16.39 -10.37 -1.70
C CYS A 182 17.88 -10.32 -2.05
N GLN A 183 18.76 -10.27 -1.04
CA GLN A 183 20.21 -10.22 -1.25
C GLN A 183 20.75 -11.47 -1.95
N ASP A 184 20.24 -12.65 -1.61
CA ASP A 184 20.61 -13.91 -2.26
C ASP A 184 20.19 -13.94 -3.74
N ILE A 185 18.94 -13.52 -4.04
CA ILE A 185 18.47 -13.40 -5.42
C ILE A 185 19.36 -12.45 -6.22
N LEU A 186 19.64 -11.25 -5.69
CA LEU A 186 20.50 -10.27 -6.36
C LEU A 186 21.90 -10.84 -6.66
N LYS A 187 22.50 -11.57 -5.71
CA LYS A 187 23.79 -12.23 -5.92
C LYS A 187 23.72 -13.31 -7.01
N LYS A 188 22.66 -14.12 -7.02
CA LYS A 188 22.42 -15.16 -8.04
C LYS A 188 22.22 -14.57 -9.45
N GLU A 189 21.64 -13.38 -9.54
CA GLU A 189 21.52 -12.60 -10.79
C GLU A 189 22.83 -11.91 -11.23
N GLY A 190 23.92 -12.12 -10.49
CA GLY A 190 25.26 -11.64 -10.83
C GLY A 190 25.55 -10.20 -10.39
N ILE A 191 24.72 -9.63 -9.51
CA ILE A 191 24.95 -8.29 -8.94
C ILE A 191 26.06 -8.37 -7.89
N ARG A 192 27.04 -7.45 -8.00
CA ARG A 192 28.23 -7.42 -7.14
C ARG A 192 28.12 -6.39 -6.03
N GLU A 193 27.68 -5.18 -6.36
CA GLU A 193 27.57 -4.06 -5.43
C GLU A 193 26.16 -3.98 -4.85
N ILE A 194 25.98 -4.47 -3.62
CA ILE A 194 24.71 -4.46 -2.90
C ILE A 194 24.91 -3.77 -1.56
N HIS A 195 24.28 -2.61 -1.39
CA HIS A 195 24.35 -1.80 -0.18
C HIS A 195 22.98 -1.77 0.49
N THR A 196 22.93 -1.85 1.81
CA THR A 196 21.69 -2.01 2.58
C THR A 196 21.69 -1.09 3.78
N SER A 197 20.56 -0.45 4.09
CA SER A 197 20.47 0.45 5.25
C SER A 197 20.53 -0.27 6.60
N GLU A 198 20.20 -1.57 6.62
CA GLU A 198 20.06 -2.42 7.81
C GLU A 198 19.07 -1.86 8.86
N VAL A 199 18.21 -0.92 8.45
CA VAL A 199 17.22 -0.31 9.34
C VAL A 199 15.93 -1.12 9.34
N ASP A 200 15.58 -1.64 10.50
CA ASP A 200 14.32 -2.32 10.73
C ASP A 200 13.15 -1.34 10.86
N THR A 201 12.22 -1.40 9.91
CA THR A 201 11.00 -0.57 9.93
C THR A 201 10.16 -0.85 11.17
N TYR A 202 10.15 -2.09 11.68
CA TYR A 202 9.28 -2.49 12.78
C TYR A 202 9.74 -1.92 14.13
N THR A 203 11.02 -1.97 14.44
CA THR A 203 11.55 -1.47 15.72
C THR A 203 11.80 0.03 15.71
N ASN A 204 12.12 0.61 14.54
CA ASN A 204 12.32 2.06 14.42
C ASN A 204 10.98 2.81 14.38
N THR A 205 10.65 3.51 15.46
CA THR A 205 9.41 4.29 15.59
C THR A 205 9.36 5.54 14.71
N GLY A 206 10.52 6.00 14.21
CA GLY A 206 10.65 7.09 13.25
C GLY A 206 10.39 6.69 11.79
N ILE A 207 10.01 5.44 11.53
CA ILE A 207 9.80 4.88 10.17
C ILE A 207 8.48 4.12 10.13
N SER A 208 7.76 4.17 9.03
CA SER A 208 6.44 3.54 8.93
C SER A 208 6.58 2.02 8.84
N SER A 209 5.82 1.30 9.67
CA SER A 209 5.72 -0.16 9.65
C SER A 209 4.27 -0.57 9.72
N TYR A 210 3.85 -1.38 8.74
CA TYR A 210 2.50 -1.90 8.68
C TYR A 210 2.27 -2.91 9.82
N ARG A 211 3.22 -3.81 10.02
CA ARG A 211 3.22 -4.84 11.06
C ARG A 211 3.13 -4.22 12.45
N ARG A 212 3.91 -3.17 12.75
CA ARG A 212 3.83 -2.48 14.04
C ARG A 212 2.47 -1.83 14.23
N THR A 213 1.98 -1.12 13.22
CA THR A 213 0.65 -0.49 13.26
C THR A 213 -0.46 -1.52 13.50
N ARG A 214 -0.36 -2.71 12.91
CA ARG A 214 -1.30 -3.83 13.16
C ARG A 214 -1.20 -4.38 14.57
N HIS A 215 0.01 -4.56 15.12
CA HIS A 215 0.17 -5.01 16.50
C HIS A 215 -0.34 -3.98 17.52
N LEU A 216 -0.21 -2.68 17.21
CA LEU A 216 -0.67 -1.59 18.08
C LEU A 216 -2.12 -1.18 17.85
N ASN A 217 -2.83 -1.79 16.88
CA ASN A 217 -4.17 -1.38 16.45
C ASN A 217 -4.29 0.12 16.09
N ASN A 218 -3.22 0.69 15.52
CA ASN A 218 -3.20 2.09 15.10
C ASN A 218 -3.70 2.25 13.65
N PRO A 219 -4.08 3.48 13.25
CA PRO A 219 -4.37 3.80 11.86
C PRO A 219 -3.12 3.66 10.97
N ASP A 220 -3.29 3.01 9.81
CA ASP A 220 -2.22 2.81 8.82
C ASP A 220 -2.14 3.97 7.83
N THR A 221 -1.68 5.12 8.31
CA THR A 221 -1.76 6.40 7.60
C THR A 221 -0.46 6.85 6.93
N TYR A 222 0.67 6.25 7.26
CA TYR A 222 1.99 6.68 6.75
C TYR A 222 2.67 5.59 5.93
N ARG A 223 3.50 6.00 4.97
CA ARG A 223 4.39 5.13 4.19
C ARG A 223 5.80 5.70 4.15
N ASN A 224 6.74 4.83 3.84
CA ASN A 224 8.07 5.24 3.40
C ASN A 224 8.04 5.35 1.88
N ILE A 225 8.80 6.29 1.33
CA ILE A 225 8.96 6.53 -0.09
C ILE A 225 10.41 6.26 -0.45
N SER A 226 10.63 5.49 -1.51
CA SER A 226 11.96 5.24 -2.07
C SER A 226 11.94 5.66 -3.53
N ALA A 227 12.92 6.47 -3.91
CA ALA A 227 12.96 7.10 -5.22
C ALA A 227 14.38 7.11 -5.81
N ILE A 228 14.45 7.05 -7.14
CA ILE A 228 15.71 7.13 -7.89
C ILE A 228 15.48 7.92 -9.18
N VAL A 229 16.47 8.72 -9.59
CA VAL A 229 16.42 9.52 -10.81
C VAL A 229 17.83 9.70 -11.41
N ILE A 230 17.88 9.76 -12.74
CA ILE A 230 19.05 10.25 -13.48
C ILE A 230 18.86 11.76 -13.64
N ASN A 231 19.46 12.55 -12.76
CA ASN A 231 19.52 13.99 -12.85
C ASN A 231 20.52 14.43 -13.93
N ARG A 232 20.02 15.04 -15.00
CA ARG A 232 20.83 15.80 -15.95
C ARG A 232 20.45 17.26 -15.81
N ASP A 233 21.39 18.08 -15.36
CA ASP A 233 21.24 19.53 -15.33
C ASP A 233 20.88 20.01 -16.74
N ASN A 234 19.67 20.53 -16.90
CA ASN A 234 19.35 21.32 -18.09
C ASN A 234 20.18 22.61 -17.97
N ASP A 235 20.91 22.95 -19.03
CA ASP A 235 21.67 24.20 -19.14
C ASP A 235 20.95 25.39 -18.50
N LYS A 236 21.62 26.04 -17.54
CA LYS A 236 21.46 27.43 -17.09
C LYS A 236 20.09 28.06 -17.40
N HIS A 237 19.07 27.77 -16.61
CA HIS A 237 18.06 28.78 -16.33
C HIS A 237 18.45 29.50 -15.04
N GLN A 238 18.92 30.74 -15.19
CA GLN A 238 19.10 31.67 -14.08
C GLN A 238 17.77 31.74 -13.32
N MET A 239 17.77 31.24 -12.09
CA MET A 239 16.68 31.48 -11.14
C MET A 239 16.48 33.00 -11.05
N THR A 240 15.29 33.48 -11.39
CA THR A 240 14.94 34.89 -11.16
C THR A 240 14.68 35.09 -9.67
N ASN A 241 14.92 36.29 -9.15
CA ASN A 241 14.83 36.60 -7.73
C ASN A 241 13.42 36.41 -7.13
N ASP A 242 12.41 36.13 -7.95
CA ASP A 242 11.02 35.91 -7.53
C ASP A 242 10.76 34.48 -7.01
N ASP A 243 11.68 33.53 -7.24
CA ASP A 243 11.57 32.14 -6.75
C ASP A 243 12.11 31.95 -5.31
N LYS A 244 12.57 33.02 -4.66
CA LYS A 244 13.02 32.99 -3.26
C LYS A 244 11.82 33.09 -2.33
N HIS A 245 11.24 31.94 -1.96
CA HIS A 245 10.39 31.88 -0.77
C HIS A 245 11.23 32.22 0.49
N PRO A 246 10.74 33.08 1.39
CA PRO A 246 11.49 33.53 2.56
C PRO A 246 11.86 32.38 3.49
N ASP A 247 13.00 32.56 4.17
CA ASP A 247 13.81 31.66 5.00
C ASP A 247 13.12 30.88 6.15
N GLU A 248 11.95 30.28 5.92
CA GLU A 248 11.26 29.43 6.91
C GLU A 248 12.01 28.09 7.16
N TRP A 249 12.94 27.71 6.28
CA TRP A 249 13.66 26.44 6.33
C TRP A 249 14.92 26.45 7.22
N GLY A 250 15.57 27.60 7.40
CA GLY A 250 16.69 27.74 8.34
C GLY A 250 16.28 27.39 9.77
N ASP A 251 15.08 27.82 10.16
CA ASP A 251 14.48 27.55 11.47
C ASP A 251 14.03 26.09 11.63
N PHE A 252 13.57 25.44 10.56
CA PHE A 252 13.17 24.04 10.59
C PHE A 252 14.38 23.10 10.73
N ILE A 253 15.45 23.33 9.98
CA ILE A 253 16.68 22.52 10.04
C ILE A 253 17.39 22.66 11.40
N GLN A 254 17.42 23.85 12.01
CA GLN A 254 17.93 24.02 13.38
C GLN A 254 17.11 23.26 14.43
N LYS A 255 15.79 23.18 14.27
CA LYS A 255 14.91 22.39 15.16
C LYS A 255 15.15 20.89 15.02
N VAL A 256 15.36 20.39 13.79
CA VAL A 256 15.64 18.96 13.53
C VAL A 256 17.01 18.54 14.07
N ASN A 257 18.05 19.36 13.91
CA ASN A 257 19.39 19.04 14.43
C ASN A 257 19.46 19.04 15.97
N LYS A 258 18.62 19.82 16.67
CA LYS A 258 18.49 19.75 18.14
C LYS A 258 17.88 18.45 18.64
N VAL A 259 17.12 17.72 17.80
CA VAL A 259 16.53 16.41 18.15
C VAL A 259 17.56 15.28 18.06
N ARG A 260 18.62 15.44 17.25
CA ARG A 260 19.66 14.43 17.02
C ARG A 260 20.50 14.09 18.27
N ASN A 261 20.53 14.99 19.27
CA ASN A 261 21.34 14.85 20.49
C ASN A 261 20.55 14.71 21.80
N ARG A 262 19.26 14.34 21.76
CA ARG A 262 18.52 13.97 22.97
C ARG A 262 17.97 12.56 22.83
N ARG A 263 18.27 11.66 23.78
CA ARG A 263 17.43 10.48 24.03
C ARG A 263 16.00 10.99 24.12
N ALA A 264 15.12 10.51 23.24
CA ALA A 264 13.76 11.00 23.16
C ALA A 264 12.98 10.62 24.43
N CYS A 265 13.03 11.48 25.44
CA CYS A 265 11.97 11.57 26.43
C CYS A 265 10.76 12.19 25.74
N LEU A 266 9.62 11.49 25.83
CA LEU A 266 8.31 12.02 25.46
C LEU A 266 8.08 13.39 26.12
N PRO A 267 7.60 14.41 25.40
CA PRO A 267 7.17 15.66 26.01
C PRO A 267 6.05 15.39 27.02
N GLN A 268 6.16 15.99 28.21
CA GLN A 268 5.19 15.86 29.31
C GLN A 268 3.79 16.42 28.98
N ASP A 269 3.59 17.00 27.79
CA ASP A 269 2.33 17.66 27.41
C ASP A 269 1.30 16.72 26.75
N ILE A 270 1.62 15.44 26.53
CA ILE A 270 0.61 14.43 26.12
C ILE A 270 -0.19 13.90 27.33
N GLN A 271 0.19 14.28 28.56
CA GLN A 271 -0.54 13.90 29.79
C GLN A 271 -1.77 14.77 30.13
N LYS A 272 -2.10 15.81 29.33
CA LYS A 272 -3.20 16.75 29.66
C LYS A 272 -4.44 16.72 28.77
N MET A 273 -4.58 15.77 27.86
CA MET A 273 -5.90 15.45 27.27
C MET A 273 -6.55 14.25 27.98
N ARG A 274 -6.84 14.43 29.27
CA ARG A 274 -7.89 13.68 29.97
C ARG A 274 -9.13 14.57 30.01
N HIS A 275 -10.09 14.33 29.13
CA HIS A 275 -11.50 14.55 29.48
C HIS A 275 -12.29 13.28 29.12
N PRO A 276 -13.11 12.76 30.04
CA PRO A 276 -13.86 11.54 29.85
C PRO A 276 -15.10 11.86 29.02
N VAL A 277 -15.28 11.19 27.89
CA VAL A 277 -16.62 11.03 27.32
C VAL A 277 -17.01 9.59 27.58
N SER A 278 -17.72 9.41 28.68
CA SER A 278 -18.56 8.25 28.92
C SER A 278 -19.59 8.15 27.80
N VAL A 279 -19.40 7.23 26.86
CA VAL A 279 -20.51 6.67 26.10
C VAL A 279 -20.76 5.28 26.68
N ILE A 280 -21.86 5.19 27.40
CA ILE A 280 -22.47 3.95 27.86
C ILE A 280 -22.69 3.08 26.62
N ILE A 281 -21.99 1.95 26.54
CA ILE A 281 -22.33 0.86 25.61
C ILE A 281 -23.17 -0.12 26.44
N ASP A 282 -24.46 0.17 26.55
CA ASP A 282 -25.41 -0.84 26.99
C ASP A 282 -25.71 -1.77 25.82
N GLY A 283 -25.61 -3.08 26.09
CA GLY A 283 -26.23 -4.13 25.29
C GLY A 283 -25.40 -4.66 24.12
N TYR A 284 -24.39 -5.47 24.41
CA TYR A 284 -23.84 -6.44 23.45
C TYR A 284 -24.22 -7.85 23.91
N GLU A 285 -25.40 -8.33 23.51
CA GLU A 285 -25.72 -9.75 23.57
C GLU A 285 -25.11 -10.46 22.35
N LYS A 286 -24.33 -11.50 22.62
CA LYS A 286 -23.76 -12.41 21.61
C LYS A 286 -24.88 -13.16 20.90
N PRO A 287 -24.89 -13.30 19.56
CA PRO A 287 -25.66 -14.35 18.94
C PRO A 287 -24.77 -15.58 18.82
N TYR A 288 -25.04 -16.61 19.61
CA TYR A 288 -25.15 -18.00 19.14
C TYR A 288 -25.55 -18.89 20.32
N SER A 289 -26.82 -19.28 20.37
CA SER A 289 -27.21 -20.63 20.80
C SER A 289 -28.59 -20.98 20.25
N ASN A 290 -28.75 -22.25 19.90
CA ASN A 290 -29.97 -22.89 19.42
C ASN A 290 -31.15 -22.62 20.37
N HIS A 291 -32.35 -22.34 19.84
CA HIS A 291 -33.62 -23.00 20.17
C HIS A 291 -34.81 -22.35 19.43
N LYS A 292 -35.92 -23.08 19.41
CA LYS A 292 -37.12 -23.01 18.53
C LYS A 292 -38.07 -21.85 18.84
N ASP A 293 -38.82 -21.49 17.78
CA ASP A 293 -40.18 -20.95 17.67
C ASP A 293 -40.68 -19.87 18.65
N SER A 294 -41.08 -18.72 18.11
CA SER A 294 -42.47 -18.22 18.23
C SER A 294 -42.67 -16.91 17.44
N ASP A 295 -43.78 -16.86 16.71
CA ASP A 295 -44.22 -15.79 15.81
C ASP A 295 -44.33 -14.41 16.47
N ILE A 296 -43.67 -13.42 15.87
CA ILE A 296 -44.04 -12.00 15.99
C ILE A 296 -44.04 -11.39 14.58
N GLU A 297 -45.26 -11.25 14.04
CA GLU A 297 -45.55 -10.72 12.72
C GLU A 297 -45.34 -9.20 12.67
N VAL A 298 -44.09 -8.76 12.49
CA VAL A 298 -43.80 -7.37 12.13
C VAL A 298 -43.99 -7.22 10.62
N LYS A 299 -45.11 -6.61 10.22
CA LYS A 299 -45.42 -6.21 8.82
C LYS A 299 -44.32 -5.31 8.24
N LYS A 300 -43.28 -5.91 7.68
CA LYS A 300 -42.25 -5.25 6.87
C LYS A 300 -42.85 -4.93 5.50
N ARG A 301 -43.12 -3.66 5.21
CA ARG A 301 -43.33 -3.17 3.83
C ARG A 301 -42.03 -3.39 3.05
N ARG A 302 -41.91 -4.56 2.43
CA ARG A 302 -40.83 -5.01 1.57
C ARG A 302 -41.16 -4.53 0.16
N VAL A 303 -40.46 -3.52 -0.34
CA VAL A 303 -40.39 -3.31 -1.79
C VAL A 303 -39.17 -4.08 -2.26
N GLN A 304 -39.33 -5.39 -2.44
CA GLN A 304 -38.40 -6.15 -3.26
C GLN A 304 -38.60 -5.65 -4.70
N LEU A 305 -37.52 -5.26 -5.37
CA LEU A 305 -37.57 -5.01 -6.81
C LEU A 305 -38.11 -6.28 -7.49
N SER A 306 -38.93 -6.10 -8.52
CA SER A 306 -39.31 -7.23 -9.35
C SER A 306 -38.06 -7.83 -10.01
N ASN A 307 -38.04 -9.15 -10.23
CA ASN A 307 -36.93 -9.81 -10.95
C ASN A 307 -36.60 -9.12 -12.28
N HIS A 308 -37.61 -8.50 -12.92
CA HIS A 308 -37.45 -7.72 -14.14
C HIS A 308 -36.58 -6.46 -13.96
N GLU A 309 -36.80 -5.68 -12.89
CA GLU A 309 -36.05 -4.45 -12.61
C GLU A 309 -34.59 -4.71 -12.24
N SER A 310 -34.33 -5.72 -11.40
CA SER A 310 -32.96 -6.17 -11.09
C SER A 310 -32.21 -6.60 -12.36
N CYS A 311 -32.88 -7.36 -13.24
CA CYS A 311 -32.31 -7.76 -14.52
C CYS A 311 -32.04 -6.56 -15.45
N GLU A 312 -32.88 -5.52 -15.45
CA GLU A 312 -32.67 -4.33 -16.26
C GLU A 312 -31.46 -3.50 -15.80
N ILE A 313 -31.28 -3.36 -14.48
CA ILE A 313 -30.11 -2.69 -13.91
C ILE A 313 -28.82 -3.44 -14.28
N ILE A 314 -28.80 -4.77 -14.15
CA ILE A 314 -27.65 -5.59 -14.55
C ILE A 314 -27.38 -5.47 -16.05
N ARG A 315 -28.41 -5.44 -16.90
CA ARG A 315 -28.25 -5.20 -18.36
C ARG A 315 -27.66 -3.81 -18.65
N LYS A 316 -28.04 -2.78 -17.89
CA LYS A 316 -27.47 -1.42 -18.03
C LYS A 316 -25.99 -1.39 -17.64
N ILE A 317 -25.58 -2.13 -16.61
CA ILE A 317 -24.16 -2.29 -16.23
C ILE A 317 -23.37 -2.98 -17.34
N ARG A 318 -23.89 -4.09 -17.91
CA ARG A 318 -23.23 -4.80 -19.03
C ARG A 318 -23.01 -3.93 -20.26
N ARG A 319 -23.90 -2.97 -20.49
CA ARG A 319 -23.81 -2.00 -21.59
C ARG A 319 -23.04 -0.72 -21.19
N SER A 320 -22.35 -0.72 -20.06
CA SER A 320 -21.61 0.41 -19.50
C SER A 320 -22.45 1.69 -19.29
N LYS A 321 -23.77 1.54 -19.15
CA LYS A 321 -24.71 2.66 -18.92
C LYS A 321 -24.82 3.05 -17.44
N ILE A 322 -24.28 2.25 -16.54
CA ILE A 322 -24.15 2.55 -15.10
C ILE A 322 -22.68 2.34 -14.74
N ARG A 323 -22.04 3.40 -14.23
CA ARG A 323 -20.65 3.36 -13.77
C ARG A 323 -20.63 3.10 -12.26
N LEU A 324 -19.76 2.18 -11.83
CA LEU A 324 -19.50 1.95 -10.41
C LEU A 324 -18.75 3.16 -9.84
N GLU A 325 -19.22 3.65 -8.69
CA GLU A 325 -18.78 4.91 -8.09
C GLU A 325 -17.75 4.70 -6.98
N ARG A 326 -17.82 3.59 -6.25
CA ARG A 326 -16.86 3.25 -5.19
C ARG A 326 -16.70 1.74 -5.07
N THR A 327 -15.53 1.30 -4.65
CA THR A 327 -15.22 -0.12 -4.45
C THR A 327 -14.63 -0.35 -3.07
N LEU A 328 -15.09 -1.40 -2.38
CA LEU A 328 -14.52 -1.91 -1.14
C LEU A 328 -13.89 -3.28 -1.40
N ASP A 329 -12.67 -3.48 -0.94
CA ASP A 329 -11.97 -4.77 -1.04
C ASP A 329 -11.80 -5.39 0.36
N LEU A 330 -12.28 -6.62 0.53
CA LEU A 330 -12.32 -7.35 1.80
C LEU A 330 -11.49 -8.64 1.79
N HIS A 331 -10.61 -8.86 0.80
CA HIS A 331 -9.94 -10.16 0.59
C HIS A 331 -9.18 -10.72 1.81
N TRP A 332 -8.65 -9.84 2.66
CA TRP A 332 -7.79 -10.22 3.78
C TRP A 332 -8.39 -9.89 5.15
N GLU A 333 -9.68 -9.56 5.17
CA GLU A 333 -10.38 -9.20 6.39
C GLU A 333 -10.88 -10.44 7.16
N THR A 334 -10.95 -10.31 8.48
CA THR A 334 -11.70 -11.25 9.32
C THR A 334 -13.20 -11.00 9.15
N GLU A 335 -14.04 -11.95 9.54
CA GLU A 335 -15.50 -11.81 9.48
C GLU A 335 -16.00 -10.55 10.20
N GLU A 336 -15.52 -10.32 11.43
CA GLU A 336 -15.89 -9.15 12.23
C GLU A 336 -15.38 -7.83 11.61
N SER A 337 -14.15 -7.81 11.09
CA SER A 337 -13.60 -6.60 10.46
C SER A 337 -14.28 -6.29 9.13
N ALA A 338 -14.55 -7.32 8.34
CA ALA A 338 -15.27 -7.24 7.07
C ALA A 338 -16.67 -6.69 7.29
N TYR A 339 -17.38 -7.17 8.32
CA TYR A 339 -18.69 -6.65 8.71
C TYR A 339 -18.62 -5.14 9.02
N LYS A 340 -17.76 -4.72 9.95
CA LYS A 340 -17.64 -3.30 10.34
C LYS A 340 -17.28 -2.40 9.15
N LYS A 341 -16.34 -2.85 8.31
CA LYS A 341 -15.92 -2.12 7.09
C LYS A 341 -17.03 -2.03 6.06
N THR A 342 -17.78 -3.12 5.85
CA THR A 342 -18.90 -3.15 4.90
C THR A 342 -19.98 -2.16 5.31
N ILE A 343 -20.38 -2.18 6.59
CA ILE A 343 -21.40 -1.27 7.12
C ILE A 343 -20.93 0.17 7.05
N GLY A 344 -19.71 0.48 7.53
CA GLY A 344 -19.15 1.83 7.48
C GLY A 344 -19.06 2.36 6.05
N PHE A 345 -18.55 1.54 5.12
CA PHE A 345 -18.45 1.87 3.71
C PHE A 345 -19.79 2.22 3.07
N ILE A 346 -20.86 1.46 3.35
CA ILE A 346 -22.19 1.73 2.82
C ILE A 346 -22.73 3.05 3.36
N LEU A 347 -22.61 3.29 4.67
CA LEU A 347 -23.11 4.49 5.31
C LEU A 347 -22.36 5.74 4.81
N GLU A 348 -21.03 5.70 4.75
CA GLU A 348 -20.22 6.80 4.20
C GLU A 348 -20.55 7.07 2.73
N SER A 349 -20.73 6.01 1.93
CA SER A 349 -21.04 6.15 0.51
C SER A 349 -22.42 6.76 0.30
N TYR A 350 -23.40 6.38 1.13
CA TYR A 350 -24.73 6.98 1.10
C TYR A 350 -24.69 8.46 1.50
N GLU A 351 -23.94 8.80 2.55
CA GLU A 351 -23.76 10.19 2.98
C GLU A 351 -23.12 11.06 1.89
N ALA A 352 -22.16 10.50 1.16
CA ALA A 352 -21.53 11.12 -0.01
C ALA A 352 -22.42 11.15 -1.27
N GLY A 353 -23.67 10.67 -1.20
CA GLY A 353 -24.62 10.67 -2.32
C GLY A 353 -24.34 9.60 -3.39
N LEU A 354 -23.43 8.67 -3.11
CA LEU A 354 -23.08 7.57 -4.01
C LEU A 354 -24.14 6.47 -3.93
N ARG A 355 -24.33 5.77 -5.05
CA ARG A 355 -25.42 4.83 -5.27
C ARG A 355 -25.00 3.50 -5.86
N TYR A 356 -23.91 3.43 -6.62
CA TYR A 356 -23.51 2.24 -7.36
C TYR A 356 -22.19 1.70 -6.84
N LEU A 357 -22.26 0.81 -5.85
CA LEU A 357 -21.08 0.31 -5.14
C LEU A 357 -20.73 -1.10 -5.60
N LEU A 358 -19.44 -1.41 -5.54
CA LEU A 358 -18.92 -2.76 -5.69
C LEU A 358 -18.21 -3.17 -4.40
N ILE A 359 -18.53 -4.34 -3.87
CA ILE A 359 -17.82 -4.92 -2.74
C ILE A 359 -17.20 -6.23 -3.19
N ILE A 360 -15.87 -6.28 -3.18
CA ILE A 360 -15.12 -7.45 -3.58
C ILE A 360 -14.77 -8.24 -2.31
N VAL A 361 -15.31 -9.44 -2.23
CA VAL A 361 -15.00 -10.39 -1.16
C VAL A 361 -14.06 -11.45 -1.71
N GLY A 362 -12.98 -11.72 -0.98
CA GLY A 362 -12.11 -12.87 -1.25
C GLY A 362 -12.65 -14.14 -0.58
N LYS A 363 -11.82 -15.20 -0.59
CA LYS A 363 -12.10 -16.43 0.17
C LYS A 363 -12.15 -16.24 1.70
N GLY A 364 -11.83 -15.02 2.18
CA GLY A 364 -11.64 -14.68 3.59
C GLY A 364 -10.37 -15.31 4.16
N LYS A 365 -9.93 -14.83 5.34
CA LYS A 365 -8.68 -15.28 5.99
C LYS A 365 -8.59 -16.80 6.24
N ASN A 366 -9.73 -17.51 6.21
CA ASN A 366 -9.84 -18.96 6.48
C ASN A 366 -10.28 -19.80 5.25
N GLY A 367 -10.25 -19.25 4.03
CA GLY A 367 -10.39 -20.04 2.79
C GLY A 367 -11.78 -20.65 2.48
N LYS A 368 -12.75 -20.60 3.39
CA LYS A 368 -14.06 -21.25 3.22
C LYS A 368 -15.14 -20.42 2.53
N GLY A 369 -14.86 -19.19 2.08
CA GLY A 369 -15.87 -18.35 1.43
C GLY A 369 -16.94 -17.78 2.37
N LYS A 370 -16.78 -17.92 3.70
CA LYS A 370 -17.74 -17.41 4.70
C LYS A 370 -18.13 -15.93 4.52
N LEU A 371 -17.21 -15.09 4.03
CA LEU A 371 -17.51 -13.68 3.78
C LEU A 371 -18.49 -13.51 2.60
N ARG A 372 -18.36 -14.35 1.57
CA ARG A 372 -19.28 -14.38 0.43
C ARG A 372 -20.68 -14.77 0.90
N ASP A 373 -20.78 -15.86 1.65
CA ASP A 373 -22.07 -16.38 2.13
C ASP A 373 -22.77 -15.44 3.12
N SER A 374 -22.01 -14.67 3.89
CA SER A 374 -22.55 -13.81 4.93
C SER A 374 -22.80 -12.35 4.50
N LEU A 375 -22.15 -11.85 3.44
CA LEU A 375 -22.19 -10.41 3.11
C LEU A 375 -23.60 -9.90 2.81
N ALA A 376 -24.35 -10.61 1.96
CA ALA A 376 -25.71 -10.22 1.63
C ALA A 376 -26.57 -10.15 2.89
N SER A 377 -26.47 -11.16 3.76
CA SER A 377 -27.17 -11.20 5.04
C SER A 377 -26.78 -10.04 5.96
N TRP A 378 -25.50 -9.69 6.07
CA TRP A 378 -25.04 -8.56 6.89
C TRP A 378 -25.67 -7.25 6.45
N VAL A 379 -25.61 -6.98 5.15
CA VAL A 379 -26.03 -5.71 4.58
C VAL A 379 -27.55 -5.59 4.64
N GLU A 380 -28.28 -6.68 4.35
CA GLU A 380 -29.74 -6.72 4.35
C GLU A 380 -30.35 -6.73 5.76
N ASN A 381 -29.65 -7.26 6.77
CA ASN A 381 -30.19 -7.37 8.12
C ASN A 381 -29.71 -6.28 9.09
N HIS A 382 -28.63 -5.55 8.77
CA HIS A 382 -28.16 -4.47 9.62
C HIS A 382 -29.14 -3.27 9.59
N CYS A 383 -29.58 -2.83 10.77
CA CYS A 383 -30.64 -1.84 10.95
C CYS A 383 -30.42 -0.53 10.17
N LYS A 384 -29.17 -0.04 10.12
CA LYS A 384 -28.82 1.22 9.43
C LYS A 384 -28.66 1.10 7.92
N THR A 385 -28.24 -0.05 7.38
CA THR A 385 -27.98 -0.19 5.94
C THR A 385 -29.23 -0.63 5.21
N ARG A 386 -30.04 -1.49 5.82
CA ARG A 386 -31.22 -2.11 5.21
C ARG A 386 -32.17 -1.11 4.55
N GLU A 387 -32.38 0.04 5.18
CA GLU A 387 -33.29 1.08 4.66
C GLU A 387 -32.71 1.86 3.48
N LEU A 388 -31.39 1.83 3.31
CA LEU A 388 -30.66 2.52 2.26
C LEU A 388 -30.59 1.69 0.98
N LEU A 389 -30.83 0.39 1.05
CA LEU A 389 -30.64 -0.53 -0.06
C LEU A 389 -31.76 -0.43 -1.11
N MET A 390 -31.32 -0.42 -2.36
CA MET A 390 -32.13 -0.64 -3.54
C MET A 390 -31.94 -2.07 -4.06
N LEU A 391 -30.70 -2.57 -4.10
CA LEU A 391 -30.36 -3.91 -4.59
C LEU A 391 -29.05 -4.41 -3.95
N VAL A 392 -28.99 -5.70 -3.63
CA VAL A 392 -27.74 -6.42 -3.34
C VAL A 392 -27.73 -7.68 -4.20
N GLU A 393 -26.75 -7.81 -5.07
CA GLU A 393 -26.66 -8.93 -6.03
C GLU A 393 -25.21 -9.35 -6.22
N GLU A 394 -24.98 -10.62 -6.57
CA GLU A 394 -23.65 -11.06 -6.98
C GLU A 394 -23.20 -10.31 -8.24
N ALA A 395 -21.96 -9.84 -8.20
CA ALA A 395 -21.34 -9.10 -9.28
C ALA A 395 -20.85 -10.04 -10.39
N LEU A 396 -20.80 -9.50 -11.61
CA LEU A 396 -20.24 -10.24 -12.74
C LEU A 396 -18.73 -10.49 -12.51
N PRO A 397 -18.20 -11.68 -12.85
CA PRO A 397 -16.78 -12.03 -12.63
C PRO A 397 -15.79 -11.01 -13.21
N GLN A 398 -16.13 -10.39 -14.34
CA GLN A 398 -15.30 -9.36 -14.99
C GLN A 398 -15.12 -8.06 -14.18
N HIS A 399 -15.99 -7.78 -13.19
CA HIS A 399 -15.93 -6.54 -12.40
C HIS A 399 -15.27 -6.72 -11.02
N GLY A 400 -15.29 -7.93 -10.45
CA GLY A 400 -14.73 -8.16 -9.12
C GLY A 400 -14.26 -9.59 -8.83
N GLY A 401 -14.19 -10.47 -9.85
CA GLY A 401 -13.93 -11.89 -9.64
C GLY A 401 -15.14 -12.65 -9.09
N GLU A 402 -14.96 -13.93 -8.78
CA GLU A 402 -16.01 -14.79 -8.25
C GLU A 402 -16.37 -14.39 -6.81
N GLY A 403 -17.65 -14.15 -6.55
CA GLY A 403 -18.17 -13.85 -5.20
C GLY A 403 -18.30 -12.36 -4.84
N ALA A 404 -17.84 -11.43 -5.68
CA ALA A 404 -18.06 -10.00 -5.44
C ALA A 404 -19.56 -9.64 -5.49
N TYR A 405 -19.95 -8.50 -4.91
CA TYR A 405 -21.34 -8.03 -4.84
C TYR A 405 -21.51 -6.60 -5.36
N TYR A 406 -22.57 -6.38 -6.13
CA TYR A 406 -23.13 -5.06 -6.35
C TYR A 406 -24.00 -4.66 -5.17
N VAL A 407 -23.75 -3.49 -4.59
CA VAL A 407 -24.59 -2.91 -3.53
C VAL A 407 -25.10 -1.57 -4.03
N PHE A 408 -26.39 -1.50 -4.35
CA PHE A 408 -27.00 -0.27 -4.86
C PHE A 408 -27.87 0.39 -3.83
N LEU A 409 -27.71 1.70 -3.72
CA LEU A 409 -28.36 2.52 -2.72
C LEU A 409 -29.50 3.34 -3.33
N ARG A 410 -30.54 3.54 -2.52
CA ARG A 410 -31.63 4.47 -2.81
C ARG A 410 -31.06 5.88 -2.94
N ARG A 411 -31.76 6.74 -3.68
CA ARG A 411 -31.41 8.16 -3.69
C ARG A 411 -31.69 8.74 -2.31
N LYS A 412 -30.74 9.49 -1.78
CA LYS A 412 -30.98 10.41 -0.66
C LYS A 412 -32.06 11.39 -1.12
N ARG A 413 -33.21 11.38 -0.44
CA ARG A 413 -34.35 12.24 -0.75
C ARG A 413 -34.11 13.63 -0.22
#